data_AF-A0A3A5MSM5-F1
#
_entry.id   AF-A0A3A5MSM5-F1
#
_cell.length_a   1.000
_cell.length_b   1.000
_cell.length_c   1.000
_cell.angle_alpha   90.00
_cell.angle_beta   90.00
_cell.angle_gamma   90.00
#
_symmetry.space_group_name_H-M   'P 1'
#
loop_
_entity.id
_entity.type
_entity.pdbx_description
1 polymer ?
#
loop_
_entity_poly.entity_id
_entity_poly.type
_entity_poly.pdbx_seq_one_letter_code
_entity_poly.pdbx_strand_id
1 'polypeptide(L)'
;MSNELGRLVDKGEIDEALLRAKGLTPQKVRELLFSGDGFMKDSAPYGEFIARWYGSLNSPYLRAEAADWFAQAYLTEIADVPNAEQIGAEMATESKKQVIRYLAQSIDGKDIKDWAMSPEKPLSRKQLEAWKQASNRLREISIP
;
A
#
# COMPACT_ATOMS: atom_id res chain seq x y z
N MET A 1 -3.21 -25.61 7.46
CA MET A 1 -2.45 -24.62 8.27
C MET A 1 -3.32 -23.38 8.43
N SER A 2 -4.35 -23.49 9.26
CA SER A 2 -5.56 -22.65 9.26
C SER A 2 -5.51 -21.54 10.33
N ASN A 3 -5.87 -20.31 9.94
CA ASN A 3 -6.35 -19.23 10.82
C ASN A 3 -5.53 -18.90 12.09
N GLU A 4 -4.23 -19.16 12.10
CA GLU A 4 -3.38 -18.83 13.25
C GLU A 4 -3.19 -17.32 13.38
N LEU A 5 -3.08 -16.59 12.26
CA LEU A 5 -2.88 -15.14 12.26
C LEU A 5 -4.03 -14.37 12.92
N GLY A 6 -5.27 -14.56 12.46
CA GLY A 6 -6.44 -13.91 13.07
C GLY A 6 -6.58 -14.22 14.56
N ARG A 7 -6.31 -15.47 14.97
CA ARG A 7 -6.34 -15.87 16.39
C ARG A 7 -5.27 -15.18 17.25
N LEU A 8 -4.07 -14.98 16.72
CA LEU A 8 -3.02 -14.25 17.43
C LEU A 8 -3.44 -12.79 17.63
N VAL A 9 -4.01 -12.17 16.59
CA VAL A 9 -4.51 -10.79 16.66
C VAL A 9 -5.69 -10.66 17.64
N ASP A 10 -6.67 -11.58 17.60
CA ASP A 10 -7.79 -11.64 18.56
C ASP A 10 -7.33 -11.70 20.02
N LYS A 11 -6.19 -12.33 20.28
CA LYS A 11 -5.60 -12.43 21.63
C LYS A 11 -4.73 -11.24 22.02
N GLY A 12 -4.47 -10.31 21.10
CA GLY A 12 -3.52 -9.22 21.28
C GLY A 12 -2.05 -9.65 21.21
N GLU A 13 -1.75 -10.84 20.68
CA GLU A 13 -0.39 -11.36 20.48
C GLU A 13 0.25 -10.75 19.20
N ILE A 14 0.30 -9.41 19.13
CA ILE A 14 0.63 -8.65 17.90
C ILE A 14 2.05 -8.91 17.40
N ASP A 15 3.03 -9.06 18.29
CA ASP A 15 4.42 -9.31 17.89
C ASP A 15 4.57 -10.67 17.20
N GLU A 16 3.90 -11.70 17.71
CA GLU A 16 3.90 -13.02 17.09
C GLU A 16 3.13 -13.01 15.77
N ALA A 17 2.01 -12.30 15.70
CA ALA A 17 1.25 -12.09 14.47
C ALA A 17 2.12 -11.43 13.38
N LEU A 18 2.92 -10.41 13.73
CA LEU A 18 3.85 -9.74 12.81
C LEU A 18 4.93 -10.70 12.29
N LEU A 19 5.48 -11.55 13.17
CA LEU A 19 6.46 -12.56 12.76
C LEU A 19 5.85 -13.58 11.78
N ARG A 20 4.60 -14.00 12.01
CA ARG A 20 3.89 -14.92 11.11
C ARG A 20 3.47 -14.28 9.79
N ALA A 21 3.21 -12.99 9.78
CA ALA A 21 2.86 -12.24 8.57
C ALA A 21 4.08 -11.86 7.72
N LYS A 22 5.31 -12.10 8.20
CA LYS A 22 6.53 -11.75 7.49
C LYS A 22 6.64 -12.52 6.17
N GLY A 23 6.80 -11.76 5.07
CA GLY A 23 6.95 -12.32 3.73
C GLY A 23 5.64 -12.75 3.06
N LEU A 24 4.49 -12.57 3.72
CA LEU A 24 3.19 -12.78 3.09
C LEU A 24 2.81 -11.59 2.21
N THR A 25 2.05 -11.86 1.15
CA THR A 25 1.45 -10.81 0.31
C THR A 25 0.30 -10.13 1.06
N PRO A 26 -0.05 -8.87 0.73
CA PRO A 26 -1.15 -8.18 1.39
C PRO A 26 -2.49 -8.89 1.25
N GLN A 27 -2.77 -9.46 0.08
CA GLN A 27 -3.93 -10.33 -0.12
C GLN A 27 -3.92 -11.49 0.89
N LYS A 28 -2.78 -12.18 1.04
CA LYS A 28 -2.71 -13.35 1.91
C LYS A 28 -2.87 -12.99 3.38
N VAL A 29 -2.34 -11.84 3.78
CA VAL A 29 -2.55 -11.29 5.13
C VAL A 29 -4.03 -11.00 5.35
N ARG A 30 -4.70 -10.30 4.43
CA ARG A 30 -6.14 -10.01 4.54
C ARG A 30 -6.98 -11.27 4.63
N GLU A 31 -6.70 -12.26 3.77
CA GLU A 31 -7.33 -13.57 3.83
C GLU A 31 -7.17 -14.16 5.24
N LEU A 32 -5.94 -14.38 5.72
CA LEU A 32 -5.69 -15.04 7.01
C LEU A 32 -6.18 -14.24 8.23
N LEU A 33 -6.29 -12.92 8.11
CA LEU A 33 -6.76 -12.04 9.16
C LEU A 33 -8.28 -12.12 9.30
N PHE A 34 -9.02 -12.20 8.19
CA PHE A 34 -10.48 -12.16 8.17
C PHE A 34 -11.16 -13.49 7.78
N SER A 35 -10.42 -14.55 7.45
CA SER A 35 -10.97 -15.87 7.06
C SER A 35 -11.41 -16.77 8.24
N GLY A 36 -11.63 -16.20 9.42
CA GLY A 36 -11.88 -16.92 10.67
C GLY A 36 -13.30 -17.47 10.84
N ASP A 37 -13.43 -18.69 11.39
CA ASP A 37 -14.67 -19.23 11.98
C ASP A 37 -15.05 -18.55 13.31
N GLY A 38 -14.19 -17.67 13.82
CA GLY A 38 -14.44 -16.85 15.00
C GLY A 38 -14.86 -15.45 14.59
N PHE A 39 -15.92 -14.93 15.21
CA PHE A 39 -16.27 -13.51 15.07
C PHE A 39 -15.21 -12.67 15.79
N MET A 40 -14.62 -11.74 15.05
CA MET A 40 -13.81 -10.65 15.62
C MET A 40 -14.62 -10.01 16.76
N LYS A 41 -14.10 -10.07 17.99
CA LYS A 41 -14.79 -9.54 19.17
C LYS A 41 -14.44 -8.09 19.46
N ASP A 42 -13.24 -7.68 19.05
CA ASP A 42 -12.68 -6.36 19.22
C ASP A 42 -11.79 -6.08 18.00
N SER A 43 -12.03 -4.94 17.33
CA SER A 43 -11.26 -4.53 16.16
C SER A 43 -9.99 -3.76 16.51
N ALA A 44 -9.82 -3.30 17.75
CA ALA A 44 -8.65 -2.52 18.15
C ALA A 44 -7.33 -3.28 17.92
N PRO A 45 -7.19 -4.57 18.27
CA PRO A 45 -5.99 -5.35 17.97
C PRO A 45 -5.71 -5.49 16.46
N TYR A 46 -6.77 -5.53 15.64
CA TYR A 46 -6.67 -5.62 14.19
C TYR A 46 -6.15 -4.30 13.59
N GLY A 47 -6.66 -3.17 14.06
CA GLY A 47 -6.14 -1.84 13.72
C GLY A 47 -4.67 -1.70 14.08
N GLU A 48 -4.27 -2.13 15.27
CA GLU A 48 -2.85 -2.10 15.70
C GLU A 48 -1.98 -2.99 14.79
N PHE A 49 -2.40 -4.24 14.57
CA PHE A 49 -1.68 -5.17 13.71
C PHE A 49 -1.49 -4.59 12.30
N ILE A 50 -2.57 -4.10 11.66
CA ILE A 50 -2.52 -3.54 10.31
C ILE A 50 -1.59 -2.33 10.27
N ALA A 51 -1.69 -1.41 11.22
CA ALA A 51 -0.83 -0.23 11.28
C ALA A 51 0.67 -0.60 11.39
N ARG A 52 1.00 -1.53 12.28
CA ARG A 52 2.38 -1.98 12.51
C ARG A 52 2.92 -2.80 11.33
N TRP A 53 2.11 -3.70 10.79
CA TRP A 53 2.49 -4.52 9.64
C TRP A 53 2.69 -3.66 8.39
N TYR A 54 1.76 -2.76 8.09
CA TYR A 54 1.88 -1.79 6.99
C TYR A 54 3.13 -0.90 7.14
N GLY A 55 3.40 -0.42 8.36
CA GLY A 55 4.59 0.37 8.67
C GLY A 55 5.91 -0.38 8.43
N SER A 56 5.91 -1.71 8.57
CA SER A 56 7.09 -2.55 8.34
C SER A 56 7.45 -2.78 6.86
N LEU A 57 6.52 -2.50 5.94
CA LEU A 57 6.75 -2.68 4.51
C LEU A 57 7.71 -1.61 4.02
N ASN A 58 8.79 -1.98 3.34
CA ASN A 58 9.79 -1.01 2.83
C ASN A 58 9.58 -0.65 1.36
N SER A 59 8.90 -1.50 0.58
CA SER A 59 8.62 -1.24 -0.83
C SER A 59 7.42 -0.29 -0.97
N PRO A 60 7.56 0.84 -1.68
CA PRO A 60 6.44 1.73 -1.98
C PRO A 60 5.30 1.05 -2.74
N TYR A 61 5.63 0.10 -3.63
CA TYR A 61 4.64 -0.68 -4.38
C TYR A 61 3.86 -1.64 -3.48
N LEU A 62 4.57 -2.35 -2.60
CA LEU A 62 3.94 -3.27 -1.65
C LEU A 62 3.06 -2.52 -0.64
N ARG A 63 3.47 -1.29 -0.25
CA ARG A 63 2.62 -0.40 0.53
C ARG A 63 1.37 0.03 -0.24
N ALA A 64 1.48 0.39 -1.51
CA ALA A 64 0.30 0.73 -2.32
C ALA A 64 -0.66 -0.46 -2.46
N GLU A 65 -0.14 -1.66 -2.73
CA GLU A 65 -0.96 -2.87 -2.76
C GLU A 65 -1.62 -3.13 -1.40
N ALA A 66 -0.87 -3.02 -0.30
CA ALA A 66 -1.44 -3.15 1.04
C ALA A 66 -2.51 -2.11 1.34
N ALA A 67 -2.32 -0.86 0.91
CA ALA A 67 -3.31 0.19 1.08
C ALA A 67 -4.61 -0.14 0.33
N ASP A 68 -4.55 -0.66 -0.89
CA ASP A 68 -5.74 -1.06 -1.64
C ASP A 68 -6.52 -2.18 -0.92
N TRP A 69 -5.82 -3.12 -0.28
CA TRP A 69 -6.46 -4.20 0.48
C TRP A 69 -7.01 -3.77 1.84
N PHE A 70 -6.37 -2.83 2.55
CA PHE A 70 -6.70 -2.53 3.95
C PHE A 70 -7.40 -1.18 4.16
N ALA A 71 -7.32 -0.21 3.22
CA ALA A 71 -8.10 1.01 3.32
C ALA A 71 -9.61 0.73 3.35
N GLN A 72 -10.07 -0.25 2.55
CA GLN A 72 -11.46 -0.69 2.58
C GLN A 72 -11.81 -1.36 3.91
N ALA A 73 -10.87 -2.05 4.56
CA ALA A 73 -11.13 -2.71 5.84
C ALA A 73 -11.51 -1.72 6.93
N TYR A 74 -10.88 -0.56 6.95
CA TYR A 74 -11.25 0.55 7.83
C TYR A 74 -12.63 1.14 7.56
N LEU A 75 -13.26 0.82 6.42
CA LEU A 75 -14.64 1.21 6.11
C LEU A 75 -15.64 0.06 6.31
N THR A 76 -15.18 -1.18 6.46
CA THR A 76 -16.03 -2.37 6.54
C THR A 76 -15.71 -3.24 7.75
N GLU A 77 -14.61 -4.00 7.71
CA GLU A 77 -14.33 -5.03 8.70
C GLU A 77 -13.96 -4.46 10.08
N ILE A 78 -13.26 -3.32 10.13
CA ILE A 78 -12.76 -2.69 11.37
C ILE A 78 -13.21 -1.22 11.49
N ALA A 79 -14.42 -0.93 11.01
CA ALA A 79 -14.97 0.43 10.95
C ALA A 79 -15.20 1.08 12.34
N ASP A 80 -15.22 0.29 13.40
CA ASP A 80 -15.35 0.72 14.80
C ASP A 80 -14.02 1.15 15.43
N VAL A 81 -12.87 0.98 14.74
CA VAL A 81 -11.60 1.59 15.17
C VAL A 81 -11.72 3.12 15.17
N PRO A 82 -11.21 3.83 16.20
CA PRO A 82 -11.25 5.29 16.23
C PRO A 82 -10.63 5.92 14.98
N ASN A 83 -11.36 6.81 14.33
CA ASN A 83 -10.97 7.49 13.08
C ASN A 83 -10.70 6.54 11.90
N ALA A 84 -11.30 5.34 11.87
CA ALA A 84 -11.06 4.35 10.83
C ALA A 84 -11.17 4.93 9.41
N GLU A 85 -12.25 5.68 9.10
CA GLU A 85 -12.43 6.31 7.79
C GLU A 85 -11.25 7.22 7.40
N GLN A 86 -10.80 8.07 8.33
CA GLN A 86 -9.65 8.95 8.11
C GLN A 86 -8.37 8.14 7.88
N ILE A 87 -8.13 7.10 8.70
CA ILE A 87 -6.95 6.24 8.58
C ILE A 87 -6.92 5.53 7.22
N GLY A 88 -8.06 4.98 6.78
CA GLY A 88 -8.19 4.32 5.48
C GLY A 88 -7.93 5.29 4.31
N ALA A 89 -8.52 6.49 4.37
CA ALA A 89 -8.32 7.52 3.35
C ALA A 89 -6.86 8.02 3.29
N GLU A 90 -6.23 8.23 4.44
CA GLU A 90 -4.81 8.62 4.55
C GLU A 90 -3.90 7.51 4.00
N MET A 91 -4.15 6.25 4.36
CA MET A 91 -3.40 5.09 3.87
C MET A 91 -3.44 4.98 2.34
N ALA A 92 -4.63 5.10 1.73
CA ALA A 92 -4.80 5.06 0.28
C ALA A 92 -4.13 6.25 -0.42
N THR A 93 -4.15 7.43 0.20
CA THR A 93 -3.58 8.66 -0.39
C THR A 93 -2.06 8.68 -0.30
N GLU A 94 -1.50 8.41 0.88
CA GLU A 94 -0.05 8.51 1.11
C GLU A 94 0.73 7.41 0.40
N SER A 95 0.15 6.21 0.27
CA SER A 95 0.78 5.12 -0.49
C SER A 95 0.97 5.49 -1.97
N LYS A 96 -0.06 6.06 -2.61
CA LYS A 96 0.02 6.55 -4.00
C LYS A 96 1.05 7.65 -4.16
N LYS A 97 1.09 8.62 -3.23
CA LYS A 97 2.12 9.67 -3.23
C LYS A 97 3.53 9.07 -3.11
N GLN A 98 3.72 8.06 -2.28
CA GLN A 98 5.02 7.38 -2.13
C GLN A 98 5.46 6.69 -3.42
N VAL A 99 4.55 6.00 -4.12
CA VAL A 99 4.85 5.39 -5.44
C VAL A 99 5.25 6.46 -6.46
N ILE A 100 4.49 7.55 -6.55
CA ILE A 100 4.81 8.66 -7.49
C ILE A 100 6.18 9.25 -7.16
N ARG A 101 6.49 9.52 -5.89
CA ARG A 101 7.80 10.04 -5.48
C ARG A 101 8.92 9.07 -5.83
N TYR A 102 8.72 7.77 -5.59
CA TYR A 102 9.72 6.75 -5.89
C TYR A 102 9.99 6.65 -7.40
N LEU A 103 8.93 6.65 -8.22
CA LEU A 103 9.05 6.71 -9.68
C LEU A 103 9.78 7.98 -10.12
N ALA A 104 9.46 9.13 -9.50
CA ALA A 104 10.10 10.39 -9.84
C ALA A 104 11.58 10.48 -9.47
N GLN A 105 11.99 9.82 -8.40
CA GLN A 105 13.39 9.68 -8.04
C GLN A 105 14.11 8.69 -8.96
N SER A 106 13.43 7.61 -9.36
CA SER A 106 13.97 6.60 -10.26
C SER A 106 14.14 7.13 -11.69
N ILE A 107 13.31 8.08 -12.09
CA ILE A 107 13.30 8.72 -13.41
C ILE A 107 13.76 10.17 -13.22
N ASP A 108 15.06 10.34 -12.95
CA ASP A 108 15.83 11.59 -12.94
C ASP A 108 14.96 12.87 -13.08
N GLY A 109 14.31 13.26 -11.96
CA GLY A 109 13.04 14.02 -11.84
C GLY A 109 12.85 15.37 -12.56
N LYS A 110 13.73 15.73 -13.49
CA LYS A 110 13.60 16.82 -14.45
C LYS A 110 12.48 16.58 -15.48
N ASP A 111 12.21 15.32 -15.83
CA ASP A 111 11.23 14.97 -16.88
C ASP A 111 9.77 15.08 -16.40
N ILE A 112 9.50 14.92 -15.10
CA ILE A 112 8.13 14.87 -14.53
C ILE A 112 7.48 16.25 -14.41
N LYS A 113 8.26 17.33 -14.27
CA LYS A 113 7.70 18.69 -14.30
C LYS A 113 7.01 19.00 -15.64
N ASP A 114 7.50 18.43 -16.73
CA ASP A 114 6.84 18.49 -18.04
C ASP A 114 5.64 17.53 -18.16
N TRP A 115 5.52 16.50 -17.30
CA TRP A 115 4.40 15.56 -17.31
C TRP A 115 3.13 16.13 -16.64
N ALA A 116 3.28 17.11 -15.76
CA ALA A 116 2.18 17.73 -15.01
C ALA A 116 1.56 18.95 -15.71
N MET A 117 2.16 19.46 -16.79
CA MET A 117 1.60 20.59 -17.55
C MET A 117 0.66 20.10 -18.63
N SER A 118 -0.63 20.45 -18.50
CA SER A 118 -1.67 20.19 -19.52
C SER A 118 -1.24 20.74 -20.90
N PRO A 119 -1.48 20.01 -22.01
CA PRO A 119 -0.98 20.39 -23.32
C PRO A 119 -1.87 21.47 -23.94
N GLU A 120 -1.79 22.70 -23.44
CA GLU A 120 -2.36 23.87 -24.13
C GLU A 120 -1.61 24.18 -25.44
N LYS A 121 -0.43 23.58 -25.64
CA LYS A 121 0.37 23.66 -26.86
C LYS A 121 0.90 22.28 -27.25
N PRO A 122 1.09 21.99 -28.56
CA PRO A 122 1.70 20.76 -29.01
C PRO A 122 3.08 20.55 -28.37
N LEU A 123 3.39 19.31 -28.00
CA LEU A 123 4.69 18.93 -27.46
C LEU A 123 5.81 19.34 -28.42
N SER A 124 6.83 20.02 -27.90
CA SER A 124 8.04 20.30 -28.67
C SER A 124 8.81 19.01 -28.96
N ARG A 125 9.62 19.00 -30.03
CA ARG A 125 10.45 17.83 -30.40
C ARG A 125 11.40 17.39 -29.26
N LYS A 126 11.87 18.35 -28.46
CA LYS A 126 12.72 18.09 -27.29
C LYS A 126 11.95 17.37 -26.18
N GLN A 127 10.71 17.76 -25.93
CA GLN A 127 9.82 17.08 -24.99
C GLN A 127 9.51 15.67 -25.47
N LEU A 128 9.18 15.48 -26.75
CA LEU A 128 8.91 14.14 -27.30
C LEU A 128 10.10 13.18 -27.11
N GLU A 129 11.34 13.64 -27.32
CA GLU A 129 12.53 12.83 -27.09
C GLU A 129 12.75 12.50 -25.61
N ALA A 130 12.51 13.46 -24.71
CA ALA A 130 12.52 13.21 -23.27
C ALA A 130 11.45 12.17 -22.86
N TRP A 131 10.25 12.25 -23.44
CA TRP A 131 9.17 11.27 -23.24
C TRP A 131 9.56 9.86 -23.69
N LYS A 132 10.21 9.72 -24.86
CA LYS A 132 10.70 8.42 -25.34
C LYS A 132 11.78 7.85 -24.43
N GLN A 133 12.74 8.67 -24.01
CA GLN A 133 13.81 8.22 -23.12
C GLN A 133 13.28 7.78 -21.77
N ALA A 134 12.37 8.54 -21.17
CA ALA A 134 11.75 8.17 -19.91
C ALA A 134 10.89 6.90 -20.02
N SER A 135 10.13 6.74 -21.11
CA SER A 135 9.33 5.53 -21.36
C SER A 135 10.22 4.29 -21.53
N ASN A 136 11.37 4.41 -22.21
CA ASN A 136 12.33 3.32 -22.33
C ASN A 136 12.96 2.97 -20.97
N ARG A 137 13.34 3.97 -20.17
CA ARG A 137 13.85 3.74 -18.81
C ARG A 137 12.81 3.07 -17.92
N LEU A 138 11.55 3.50 -17.99
CA LEU A 138 10.43 2.86 -17.29
C LEU A 138 10.27 1.38 -17.68
N ARG A 139 10.46 1.06 -18.96
CA ARG A 139 10.38 -0.31 -19.46
C ARG A 139 11.52 -1.20 -18.94
N GLU A 140 12.67 -0.62 -18.64
CA GLU A 140 13.84 -1.32 -18.09
C GLU A 140 13.76 -1.51 -16.56
N ILE A 141 12.88 -0.78 -15.89
CA ILE A 141 12.60 -1.00 -14.46
C ILE A 141 11.83 -2.32 -14.34
N SER A 142 12.56 -3.39 -14.00
CA SER A 142 11.95 -4.63 -13.57
C SER A 142 11.37 -4.43 -12.18
N ILE A 143 10.05 -4.51 -12.08
CA ILE A 143 9.35 -4.58 -10.80
C ILE A 143 9.56 -6.01 -10.26
N PRO A 144 10.00 -6.19 -9.00
CA PRO A 144 10.14 -7.51 -8.38
C PRO A 144 8.80 -8.26 -8.26
#